data_AF-A2BY25-F1
#
_entry.id   AF-A2BY25-F1
#
_cell.length_a   1.000
_cell.length_b   1.000
_cell.length_c   1.000
_cell.angle_alpha   90.00
_cell.angle_beta   90.00
_cell.angle_gamma   90.00
#
_symmetry.space_group_name_H-M   'P 1'
#
loop_
_entity.id
_entity.type
_entity.pdbx_description
1 polymer ?
#
loop_
_entity_poly.entity_id
_entity_poly.type
_entity_poly.pdbx_seq_one_letter_code
_entity_poly.pdbx_strand_id
1 'polypeptide(L)'
;MKIVSLFFQVVLSLIVIGFLIYFLTGYDSAFEADQLCHSSMSNFPSQSGNLGCDHDTETHQWILYETQDSSEPAKIMKRFRYKFL
;
A
#
# COMPACT_ATOMS: atom_id res chain seq x y z
N MET A 1 -22.70 -21.59 -26.31
CA MET A 1 -22.73 -20.11 -26.30
C MET A 1 -23.08 -19.53 -24.93
N LYS A 2 -24.15 -19.96 -24.24
CA LYS A 2 -24.53 -19.42 -22.91
C LYS A 2 -23.48 -19.64 -21.80
N ILE A 3 -22.85 -20.82 -21.75
CA ILE A 3 -21.81 -21.16 -20.75
C ILE A 3 -20.56 -20.28 -20.93
N VAL A 4 -20.13 -20.07 -22.17
CA VAL A 4 -18.98 -19.21 -22.50
C VAL A 4 -19.28 -17.76 -22.09
N SER A 5 -20.48 -17.26 -22.41
CA SER A 5 -20.91 -15.92 -21.98
C SER A 5 -20.94 -15.77 -20.45
N LEU A 6 -21.44 -16.79 -19.74
CA LEU A 6 -21.48 -16.79 -18.27
C LEU A 6 -20.07 -16.74 -17.67
N PHE A 7 -19.13 -17.51 -18.23
CA PHE A 7 -17.73 -17.48 -17.80
C PHE A 7 -17.12 -16.09 -17.94
N PHE A 8 -17.29 -15.43 -19.09
CA PHE A 8 -16.78 -14.06 -19.28
C PHE A 8 -17.43 -13.06 -18.31
N GLN A 9 -18.74 -13.18 -18.07
CA GLN A 9 -19.44 -12.31 -17.13
C GLN A 9 -18.93 -12.47 -15.70
N VAL A 10 -18.65 -13.71 -15.27
CA VAL A 10 -18.04 -13.98 -13.96
C VAL A 10 -16.64 -13.38 -13.87
N VAL A 11 -15.79 -13.60 -14.87
CA VAL A 11 -14.42 -13.04 -14.88
C VAL A 11 -14.47 -11.51 -14.83
N LEU A 12 -15.32 -10.87 -15.63
CA LEU A 12 -15.48 -9.42 -15.61
C LEU A 12 -15.98 -8.93 -14.25
N SER A 13 -16.93 -9.64 -13.64
CA SER A 13 -17.44 -9.28 -12.32
C SER A 13 -16.34 -9.34 -11.26
N LEU A 14 -15.46 -10.36 -11.30
CA LEU A 14 -14.32 -10.47 -10.39
C LEU A 14 -13.33 -9.32 -10.58
N ILE A 15 -13.06 -8.91 -11.82
CA ILE A 15 -12.19 -7.77 -12.13
C ILE A 15 -12.78 -6.48 -11.54
N VAL A 16 -14.08 -6.24 -11.75
CA VAL A 16 -14.78 -5.06 -11.22
C VAL A 16 -14.75 -5.06 -9.69
N ILE A 17 -15.05 -6.19 -9.05
CA ILE A 17 -15.00 -6.31 -7.59
C ILE A 17 -13.58 -6.05 -7.08
N GLY A 18 -12.55 -6.62 -7.73
CA GLY A 18 -11.16 -6.38 -7.37
C GLY A 18 -10.78 -4.90 -7.47
N PHE A 19 -11.21 -4.23 -8.54
CA PHE A 19 -10.99 -2.79 -8.72
C PHE A 19 -11.72 -1.96 -7.66
N LEU A 20 -12.96 -2.31 -7.32
CA LEU A 20 -13.72 -1.64 -6.26
C LEU A 20 -13.08 -1.81 -4.89
N ILE A 21 -12.64 -3.02 -4.54
CA ILE A 21 -11.91 -3.28 -3.29
C ILE A 21 -10.62 -2.45 -3.29
N TYR A 22 -9.87 -2.46 -4.39
CA TYR A 22 -8.68 -1.62 -4.50
C TYR A 22 -9.04 -0.15 -4.32
N PHE A 23 -10.07 0.40 -4.93
CA PHE A 23 -10.41 1.81 -4.76
C PHE A 23 -10.87 2.15 -3.32
N LEU A 24 -11.61 1.26 -2.66
CA LEU A 24 -12.23 1.52 -1.36
C LEU A 24 -11.31 1.30 -0.14
N THR A 25 -10.29 0.46 -0.24
CA THR A 25 -9.45 0.02 0.91
C THR A 25 -8.29 0.95 1.27
N GLY A 26 -8.21 2.13 0.66
CA GLY A 26 -7.12 3.09 0.91
C GLY A 26 -7.44 4.02 2.06
N TYR A 27 -6.41 4.64 2.62
CA TYR A 27 -6.59 5.79 3.51
C TYR A 27 -7.21 6.96 2.75
N ASP A 28 -7.99 7.79 3.43
CA ASP A 28 -8.78 8.85 2.80
C ASP A 28 -7.90 9.99 2.29
N SER A 29 -6.66 10.12 2.78
CA SER A 29 -5.74 11.15 2.31
C SER A 29 -4.27 10.74 2.45
N ALA A 30 -3.40 11.44 1.72
CA ALA A 30 -1.95 11.34 1.90
C ALA A 30 -1.52 11.66 3.34
N PHE A 31 -2.24 12.57 4.01
CA PHE A 31 -1.96 12.98 5.39
C PHE A 31 -2.32 11.90 6.42
N GLU A 32 -3.45 11.21 6.23
CA GLU A 32 -3.81 10.07 7.09
C GLU A 32 -2.80 8.93 6.94
N ALA A 33 -2.41 8.62 5.69
CA ALA A 33 -1.39 7.62 5.42
C ALA A 33 -0.01 7.99 6.00
N ASP A 34 0.37 9.26 5.93
CA ASP A 34 1.58 9.81 6.55
C ASP A 34 1.59 9.59 8.07
N GLN A 35 0.52 10.03 8.73
CA GLN A 35 0.35 9.91 10.17
C GLN A 35 0.44 8.45 10.63
N LEU A 36 -0.17 7.53 9.87
CA LEU A 36 -0.13 6.09 10.17
C LEU A 36 1.25 5.47 9.89
N CYS A 37 1.99 5.95 8.89
CA CYS A 37 3.36 5.53 8.65
C CYS A 37 4.25 5.90 9.84
N HIS A 38 4.24 7.18 10.24
CA HIS A 38 5.04 7.67 11.36
C HIS A 38 4.60 7.10 12.71
N SER A 39 3.30 6.91 12.93
CA SER A 39 2.78 6.22 14.11
C SER A 39 3.25 4.76 14.14
N SER A 40 3.18 4.05 13.02
CA SER A 40 3.68 2.67 12.93
C SER A 40 5.18 2.60 13.20
N MET A 41 5.97 3.53 12.65
CA MET A 41 7.41 3.64 12.90
C MET A 41 7.73 3.80 14.39
N SER A 42 6.97 4.63 15.10
CA SER A 42 7.16 4.86 16.55
C SER A 42 6.92 3.64 17.43
N ASN A 43 6.22 2.62 16.92
CA ASN A 43 5.95 1.38 17.65
C ASN A 43 7.07 0.33 17.51
N PHE A 44 8.08 0.57 16.67
CA PHE A 44 9.20 -0.35 16.54
C PHE A 44 10.23 -0.14 17.65
N PRO A 45 10.89 -1.22 18.12
CA PRO A 45 11.93 -1.11 19.14
C PRO A 45 13.08 -0.22 18.66
N SER A 46 13.71 0.52 19.58
CA SER A 46 14.90 1.35 19.32
C SER A 46 16.13 0.60 18.80
N GLN A 47 16.08 -0.74 18.76
CA GLN A 47 17.11 -1.63 18.21
C GLN A 47 16.83 -2.11 16.78
N SER A 48 15.65 -1.80 16.22
CA SER A 48 15.43 -1.91 14.77
C SER A 48 16.29 -0.85 14.08
N GLY A 49 16.77 -1.11 12.86
CA GLY A 49 17.75 -0.27 12.18
C GLY A 49 17.29 1.17 11.95
N ASN A 50 17.94 1.88 11.03
CA ASN A 50 17.52 3.23 10.68
C ASN A 50 16.18 3.16 9.91
N LEU A 51 15.07 3.35 10.63
CA LEU A 51 13.72 3.38 10.09
C LEU A 51 13.41 4.72 9.44
N GLY A 52 12.60 4.70 8.39
CA GLY A 52 12.09 5.91 7.74
C GLY A 52 10.75 5.68 7.05
N CYS A 53 10.07 6.78 6.78
CA CYS A 53 8.86 6.82 5.95
C CYS A 53 9.17 7.62 4.69
N ASP A 54 8.95 7.04 3.52
CA ASP A 54 9.10 7.71 2.22
C ASP A 54 7.73 7.90 1.56
N HIS A 55 7.54 9.06 0.92
CA HIS A 55 6.30 9.39 0.24
C HIS A 55 6.41 9.10 -1.26
N ASP A 56 5.88 7.95 -1.67
CA ASP A 56 5.80 7.58 -3.07
C ASP A 56 4.50 8.17 -3.67
N THR A 57 4.65 9.33 -4.30
CA THR A 57 3.57 10.05 -4.97
C THR A 57 3.14 9.38 -6.27
N GLU A 58 4.01 8.62 -6.93
CA GLU A 58 3.69 7.97 -8.20
C GLU A 58 2.65 6.86 -7.99
N THR A 59 2.75 6.15 -6.87
CA THR A 59 1.88 5.02 -6.53
C THR A 59 0.92 5.29 -5.36
N HIS A 60 0.85 6.54 -4.91
CA HIS A 60 -0.08 7.02 -3.88
C HIS A 60 0.04 6.27 -2.55
N GLN A 61 1.27 6.16 -2.05
CA GLN A 61 1.52 5.46 -0.79
C GLN A 61 2.66 6.08 0.02
N TRP A 62 2.58 5.90 1.33
CA TRP A 62 3.75 6.01 2.20
C TRP A 62 4.38 4.65 2.41
N ILE A 63 5.70 4.59 2.44
CA ILE A 63 6.48 3.36 2.57
C ILE A 63 7.29 3.45 3.85
N LEU A 64 6.94 2.61 4.83
CA LEU A 64 7.80 2.39 5.99
C LEU A 64 8.90 1.41 5.59
N TYR A 65 10.15 1.82 5.76
CA TYR A 65 11.32 1.03 5.41
C TYR A 65 12.34 1.01 6.55
N GLU A 66 13.19 -0.01 6.51
CA GLU A 66 14.36 -0.17 7.39
C GLU A 66 15.63 -0.14 6.53
N THR A 67 16.58 0.69 6.92
CA THR A 67 17.94 0.67 6.35
C THR A 67 18.88 -0.07 7.30
N GLN A 68 19.58 -1.08 6.75
CA GLN A 68 20.56 -1.88 7.49
C GLN A 68 21.97 -1.32 7.28
N ASP A 69 22.40 -1.13 6.02
CA ASP A 69 23.69 -0.56 5.63
C ASP A 69 23.58 0.26 4.33
N SER A 70 24.48 1.23 4.12
CA SER A 70 24.46 2.13 2.94
C SER A 70 24.63 1.43 1.58
N SER A 71 25.08 0.17 1.58
CA SER A 71 25.33 -0.63 0.36
C SER A 71 24.16 -1.53 -0.04
N GLU A 72 23.14 -1.67 0.81
CA GLU A 72 21.98 -2.52 0.53
C GLU A 72 20.72 -1.68 0.36
N PRO A 73 19.80 -2.10 -0.54
CA PRO A 73 18.53 -1.42 -0.69
C PRO A 73 17.72 -1.49 0.61
N ALA A 74 16.99 -0.41 0.89
CA ALA A 74 16.12 -0.36 2.06
C ALA A 74 15.07 -1.49 2.02
N LYS A 75 14.86 -2.14 3.16
CA LYS A 75 13.87 -3.18 3.31
C LYS A 75 12.51 -2.56 3.58
N ILE A 76 11.55 -2.81 2.69
CA ILE A 76 10.18 -2.33 2.88
C ILE A 76 9.49 -3.15 3.96
N MET A 77 9.03 -2.49 5.00
CA MET A 77 8.33 -3.11 6.13
C MET A 77 6.81 -3.05 5.94
N LYS A 78 6.29 -1.91 5.50
CA LYS A 78 4.84 -1.71 5.32
C LYS A 78 4.55 -0.60 4.31
N ARG A 79 3.41 -0.70 3.63
CA ARG A 79 2.90 0.29 2.70
C ARG A 79 1.57 0.84 3.19
N PHE A 80 1.40 2.14 3.09
CA PHE A 80 0.21 2.88 3.50
C PHE A 80 -0.35 3.61 2.29
N ARG A 81 -1.17 2.90 1.52
CA ARG A 81 -1.74 3.45 0.29
C ARG A 81 -2.96 4.32 0.60
N TYR A 82 -3.00 5.51 0.04
CA TYR A 82 -4.13 6.42 0.13
C TYR A 82 -4.90 6.50 -1.19
N LYS A 83 -6.15 6.96 -1.11
CA LYS A 83 -7.04 7.14 -2.26
C LYS A 83 -6.57 8.31 -3.13
N PHE A 84 -6.83 8.20 -4.43
CA PHE A 84 -6.72 9.33 -5.36
C PHE A 84 -7.87 10.29 -5.04
N LEU A 85 -7.55 11.51 -4.59
CA LEU A 85 -8.50 12.63 -4.46
C LEU A 85 -8.28 13.61 -5.61
#